data_AF-A0A377A6Q7-F1
#
_entry.id   AF-A0A377A6Q7-F1
#
_cell.length_a   1.000
_cell.length_b   1.000
_cell.length_c   1.000
_cell.angle_alpha   90.00
_cell.angle_beta   90.00
_cell.angle_gamma   90.00
#
_symmetry.space_group_name_H-M   'P 1'
#
loop_
_entity.id
_entity.type
_entity.pdbx_description
1 polymer ?
#
loop_
_entity_poly.entity_id
_entity_poly.type
_entity_poly.pdbx_seq_one_letter_code
_entity_poly.pdbx_strand_id
1 'polypeptide(L)' 'MVIGNKGAKIKTIGIEARKDMQEMFEAPVHLELWVKVKSGWADDERALRSLGYVDDL' A
#
# COMPACT_ATOMS: atom_id res chain seq x y z
N MET A 1 2.48 -14.15 -0.59
CA MET A 1 2.38 -13.60 -1.97
C MET A 1 1.43 -12.42 -1.98
N VAL A 2 1.88 -11.25 -2.42
CA VAL A 2 1.07 -10.01 -2.45
C VAL A 2 0.21 -9.91 -3.71
N ILE A 3 0.77 -10.24 -4.88
CA ILE A 3 0.07 -10.17 -6.17
C ILE A 3 -1.02 -11.25 -6.27
N GLY A 4 -0.71 -12.49 -5.87
CA GLY A 4 -1.62 -13.64 -6.02
C GLY A 4 -1.70 -14.15 -7.46
N ASN A 5 -2.37 -15.29 -7.68
CA ASN A 5 -2.53 -15.87 -9.02
C ASN A 5 -3.27 -14.88 -9.93
N LYS A 6 -2.69 -14.56 -11.10
CA LYS A 6 -3.22 -13.56 -12.06
C LYS A 6 -3.61 -12.22 -11.42
N GLY A 7 -2.91 -11.80 -10.36
CA GLY A 7 -3.19 -10.52 -9.70
C GLY A 7 -4.44 -10.51 -8.80
N ALA A 8 -5.04 -11.67 -8.52
CA ALA A 8 -6.30 -11.74 -7.78
C ALA A 8 -6.22 -11.08 -6.40
N LYS A 9 -5.09 -11.26 -5.68
CA LYS A 9 -4.97 -10.75 -4.31
C LYS A 9 -4.74 -9.23 -4.27
N ILE A 10 -3.87 -8.70 -5.14
CA ILE A 10 -3.68 -7.25 -5.24
C ILE A 10 -4.95 -6.54 -5.73
N LYS A 11 -5.73 -7.19 -6.61
CA LYS A 11 -7.04 -6.69 -7.03
C LYS A 11 -8.01 -6.56 -5.85
N THR A 12 -8.12 -7.59 -5.02
CA THR A 12 -8.96 -7.52 -3.81
C THR A 12 -8.49 -6.42 -2.86
N ILE A 13 -7.18 -6.35 -2.58
CA ILE A 13 -6.61 -5.28 -1.73
C ILE A 13 -6.96 -3.89 -2.25
N GLY A 14 -6.77 -3.66 -3.56
CA GLY A 14 -7.07 -2.37 -4.18
C GLY A 14 -8.56 -2.05 -4.23
N ILE A 15 -9.44 -3.03 -4.38
CA ILE A 15 -10.89 -2.80 -4.35
C ILE A 15 -11.35 -2.36 -2.97
N GLU A 16 -10.96 -3.08 -1.92
CA GLU A 16 -11.40 -2.76 -0.55
C GLU A 16 -10.81 -1.42 -0.09
N ALA A 17 -9.50 -1.19 -0.27
CA ALA A 17 -8.88 0.08 0.08
C ALA A 17 -9.49 1.27 -0.68
N ARG A 18 -9.82 1.10 -1.97
CA ARG A 18 -10.47 2.15 -2.76
C ARG A 18 -11.87 2.46 -2.24
N LYS A 19 -12.66 1.47 -1.81
CA LYS A 19 -13.99 1.73 -1.22
C LYS A 19 -13.86 2.57 0.05
N ASP A 20 -12.96 2.18 0.95
CA ASP A 20 -12.71 2.92 2.19
C ASP A 20 -12.29 4.38 1.90
N MET A 21 -11.43 4.59 0.89
CA MET A 21 -11.05 5.93 0.44
C MET A 21 -12.23 6.71 -0.15
N GLN A 22 -13.08 6.08 -0.97
CA GLN A 22 -14.25 6.74 -1.55
C GLN A 22 -15.25 7.18 -0.48
N GLU A 23 -15.44 6.36 0.57
CA GLU A 23 -16.27 6.71 1.72
C GLU A 23 -15.66 7.86 2.52
N MET A 24 -14.36 7.79 2.82
CA MET A 24 -13.66 8.82 3.59
C MET A 24 -13.61 10.18 2.90
N PHE A 25 -13.41 10.19 1.57
CA PHE A 25 -13.28 11.42 0.79
C PHE A 25 -14.61 11.90 0.18
N GLU A 26 -15.69 11.12 0.34
CA GLU A 26 -17.00 11.38 -0.26
C GLU A 26 -16.92 11.64 -1.79
N ALA A 27 -15.98 10.99 -2.47
CA ALA A 27 -15.65 11.26 -3.86
C ALA A 27 -15.23 10.01 -4.64
N PRO A 28 -15.38 9.98 -5.99
CA PRO A 28 -14.83 8.91 -6.80
C PRO A 28 -13.30 8.87 -6.75
N VAL A 29 -12.73 7.67 -6.55
CA VAL A 29 -11.27 7.45 -6.50
C VAL A 29 -10.87 6.44 -7.56
N HIS A 30 -9.80 6.76 -8.30
CA HIS A 30 -9.05 5.80 -9.11
C HIS A 30 -7.75 5.44 -8.37
N LEU A 31 -7.60 4.18 -7.96
CA LEU A 31 -6.44 3.72 -7.20
C LEU A 31 -5.58 2.78 -8.07
N GLU A 32 -4.38 3.23 -8.40
CA GLU A 32 -3.37 2.44 -9.11
C GLU A 32 -2.31 1.93 -8.10
N LEU A 33 -1.98 0.64 -8.17
CA LEU A 33 -1.10 -0.02 -7.20
C LEU A 33 0.07 -0.74 -7.89
N TRP A 34 1.23 -0.70 -7.26
CA TRP A 34 2.45 -1.35 -7.72
C TRP A 34 3.09 -2.16 -6.58
N VAL A 35 3.61 -3.35 -6.89
CA VAL A 35 4.38 -4.16 -5.93
C VAL A 35 5.86 -4.04 -6.27
N LYS A 36 6.66 -3.62 -5.30
CA LYS A 36 8.13 -3.57 -5.38
C LYS A 36 8.73 -4.40 -4.26
N VAL A 37 9.85 -5.07 -4.54
CA VAL A 37 10.62 -5.81 -3.53
C VAL A 37 11.85 -4.97 -3.17
N LYS A 38 12.02 -4.69 -1.88
CA LYS A 38 13.24 -4.10 -1.31
C LYS A 38 13.73 -5.04 -0.22
N SER A 39 14.87 -5.69 -0.38
CA SER A 39 15.40 -6.59 0.66
C SER A 39 15.89 -5.80 1.88
N GLY A 40 15.68 -6.33 3.08
CA GLY A 40 16.18 -5.72 4.33
C GLY A 40 15.57 -4.37 4.70
N TRP A 41 14.47 -3.95 4.06
CA TRP A 41 13.89 -2.62 4.29
C TRP A 41 13.44 -2.38 5.74
N ALA A 42 13.07 -3.44 6.46
CA ALA A 42 12.61 -3.34 7.85
C ALA A 42 13.76 -3.08 8.83
N ASP A 43 15.01 -3.39 8.45
CA ASP A 43 16.21 -3.14 9.26
C ASP A 43 16.94 -1.84 8.84
N ASP A 44 16.49 -1.20 7.75
CA ASP A 44 17.04 0.04 7.21
C ASP A 44 16.31 1.24 7.83
N GLU A 45 16.94 1.90 8.80
CA GLU A 45 16.37 3.07 9.49
C GLU A 45 15.91 4.17 8.52
N ARG A 46 16.66 4.39 7.43
CA ARG A 46 16.29 5.38 6.41
C ARG A 46 15.02 4.94 5.67
N ALA A 47 14.87 3.65 5.39
CA ALA A 47 13.65 3.12 4.78
C ALA A 47 12.44 3.29 5.71
N LEU A 48 12.59 2.94 6.98
CA LEU A 48 11.53 3.09 7.98
C LEU A 48 11.06 4.54 8.11
N ARG A 49 12.00 5.50 8.20
CA ARG A 49 11.70 6.94 8.19
C ARG A 49 10.94 7.35 6.94
N SER A 50 11.41 6.95 5.75
CA SER A 50 10.74 7.30 4.48
C SER A 50 9.33 6.71 4.31
N LEU A 51 9.03 5.64 5.04
CA LEU A 51 7.72 4.96 5.04
C LEU A 51 6.80 5.44 6.17
N GLY A 52 7.26 6.37 7.02
CA GLY A 52 6.49 6.90 8.15
C GLY A 52 6.41 5.96 9.35
N TYR A 53 7.33 5.00 9.51
CA TYR A 53 7.37 4.08 10.67
C TYR A 53 8.22 4.60 11.85
N VAL A 54 8.84 5.77 11.71
CA VAL A 54 9.55 6.45 12.80
C VAL A 54 8.89 7.81 12.94
N ASP A 55 8.31 8.09 14.11
CA ASP A 55 7.77 9.42 14.43
C ASP A 55 8.95 10.36 14.72
N ASP A 56 9.19 11.30 13.81
CA ASP A 56 9.97 12.50 14.11
C ASP A 56 9.01 13.53 14.75
N LEU A 57 8.59 13.27 15.99
CA LEU A 57 7.90 14.24 16.87
C LEU A 57 8.90 14.95 17.77
#